data_AF-A0A183J8E1-F1
#
_entry.id   AF-A0A183J8E1-F1
#
_cell.length_a   1.000
_cell.length_b   1.000
_cell.length_c   1.000
_cell.angle_alpha   90.00
_cell.angle_beta   90.00
_cell.angle_gamma   90.00
#
_symmetry.space_group_name_H-M   'P 1'
#
loop_
_entity.id
_entity.type
_entity.pdbx_description
1 polymer ?
#
loop_
_entity_poly.entity_id
_entity_poly.type
_entity_poly.pdbx_seq_one_letter_code
_entity_poly.pdbx_strand_id
1 'polypeptide(L)'
;CRNIPFLYPYGTTLTVSKPAVAILSTGTACYPICRPICALRHVSDSGGKLVVVGSTMLMHDQYFDKEENAAIVITDYSCIPNTLSLASRIKGSVQEGENDFTAHDLAKLPDRCLYNMTLSHFAALRAYEELKVKHEPLGLIPPKFFTPLPPLHISIYPAIFRCPPPPELELFDLDEVLSFEDVRMAQITNQCPQLCVISCRISFALDGEDDIDAYVSACADILGIHDRLPKDQQSAKHVLQFLLDQLVEFKKLNHVDDFTVS
;
A
#
# COMPACT_ATOMS: atom_id res chain seq x y z
N CYS A 1 -26.64 -1.96 6.19
CA CYS A 1 -25.39 -1.45 5.60
C CYS A 1 -25.45 -1.72 4.10
N ARG A 2 -25.44 -0.68 3.28
CA ARG A 2 -25.39 -0.85 1.82
C ARG A 2 -24.02 -1.43 1.47
N ASN A 3 -23.98 -2.58 0.81
CA ASN A 3 -22.74 -3.13 0.29
C ASN A 3 -22.48 -2.44 -1.05
N ILE A 4 -21.52 -1.53 -1.08
CA ILE A 4 -21.12 -0.80 -2.27
C ILE A 4 -19.87 -1.50 -2.79
N PRO A 5 -19.88 -2.08 -4.00
CA PRO A 5 -18.67 -2.63 -4.60
C PRO A 5 -17.75 -1.47 -4.98
N PHE A 6 -16.50 -1.53 -4.51
CA PHE A 6 -15.50 -0.52 -4.82
C PHE A 6 -14.13 -1.18 -4.97
N LEU A 7 -13.27 -0.52 -5.74
CA LEU A 7 -11.91 -0.95 -5.99
C LEU A 7 -10.94 -0.18 -5.10
N TYR A 8 -10.11 -0.91 -4.36
CA TYR A 8 -9.13 -0.35 -3.44
C TYR A 8 -7.69 -0.69 -3.86
N PRO A 9 -7.13 0.00 -4.88
CA PRO A 9 -5.81 -0.31 -5.41
C PRO A 9 -4.69 0.22 -4.51
N TYR A 10 -3.62 -0.57 -4.35
CA TYR A 10 -2.36 -0.18 -3.70
C TYR A 10 -2.53 0.61 -2.38
N GLY A 11 -3.48 0.17 -1.55
CA GLY A 11 -3.84 0.88 -0.34
C GLY A 11 -3.33 0.23 0.93
N THR A 12 -3.37 1.00 2.02
CA THR A 12 -2.93 0.58 3.35
C THR A 12 -4.10 0.50 4.32
N THR A 13 -4.01 -0.39 5.30
CA THR A 13 -5.02 -0.45 6.37
C THR A 13 -4.72 0.56 7.46
N LEU A 14 -5.77 1.04 8.12
CA LEU A 14 -5.69 2.06 9.17
C LEU A 14 -5.99 1.44 10.53
N THR A 15 -5.27 1.90 11.55
CA THR A 15 -5.61 1.63 12.94
C THR A 15 -6.45 2.79 13.47
N VAL A 16 -7.71 2.53 13.79
CA VAL A 16 -8.66 3.57 14.21
C VAL A 16 -8.97 3.40 15.69
N SER A 17 -8.63 4.42 16.49
CA SER A 17 -9.01 4.51 17.89
C SER A 17 -10.01 5.65 18.10
N LYS A 18 -10.84 5.54 19.13
CA LYS A 18 -11.66 6.68 19.57
C LYS A 18 -10.73 7.87 19.82
N PRO A 19 -11.15 9.08 19.46
CA PRO A 19 -12.48 9.52 19.00
C PRO A 19 -12.77 9.43 17.48
N ALA A 20 -11.93 8.79 16.67
CA ALA A 20 -12.19 8.57 15.24
C ALA A 20 -13.10 7.34 15.01
N VAL A 21 -13.83 7.33 13.89
CA VAL A 21 -14.77 6.27 13.51
C VAL A 21 -14.38 5.71 12.14
N ALA A 22 -14.28 4.39 12.04
CA ALA A 22 -14.03 3.70 10.78
C ALA A 22 -15.31 3.64 9.94
N ILE A 23 -15.23 4.04 8.67
CA ILE A 23 -16.37 4.06 7.74
C ILE A 23 -16.28 2.91 6.73
N LEU A 24 -15.08 2.65 6.19
CA LEU A 24 -14.85 1.59 5.21
C LEU A 24 -13.86 0.56 5.77
N SER A 25 -14.03 -0.69 5.34
CA SER A 25 -13.15 -1.80 5.66
C SER A 25 -12.81 -2.62 4.42
N THR A 26 -11.76 -3.43 4.50
CA THR A 26 -11.32 -4.36 3.44
C THR A 26 -12.34 -5.45 3.10
N GLY A 27 -13.40 -5.64 3.90
CA GLY A 27 -14.39 -6.69 3.69
C GLY A 27 -13.83 -8.10 3.94
N THR A 28 -14.56 -9.12 3.48
CA THR A 28 -14.23 -10.55 3.68
C THR A 28 -13.40 -11.16 2.56
N ALA A 29 -13.35 -10.52 1.39
CA ALA A 29 -12.68 -11.03 0.19
C ALA A 29 -11.25 -10.48 0.01
N CYS A 30 -10.77 -9.64 0.94
CA CYS A 30 -9.44 -9.04 0.86
C CYS A 30 -8.62 -9.38 2.11
N TYR A 31 -7.30 -9.49 1.94
CA TYR A 31 -6.37 -9.68 3.04
C TYR A 31 -5.60 -8.38 3.32
N PRO A 32 -5.50 -7.93 4.58
CA PRO A 32 -6.06 -8.52 5.80
C PRO A 32 -7.58 -8.30 5.93
N ILE A 33 -8.29 -9.31 6.44
CA ILE A 33 -9.76 -9.36 6.50
C ILE A 33 -10.32 -8.35 7.51
N CYS A 34 -11.43 -7.69 7.15
CA CYS A 34 -12.20 -6.80 8.03
C CYS A 34 -11.38 -5.70 8.73
N ARG A 35 -10.34 -5.19 8.06
CA ARG A 35 -9.51 -4.08 8.58
C ARG A 35 -10.01 -2.73 8.08
N PRO A 36 -9.98 -1.67 8.91
CA PRO A 36 -10.37 -0.34 8.47
C PRO A 36 -9.47 0.19 7.35
N ILE A 37 -10.05 0.88 6.37
CA ILE A 37 -9.32 1.53 5.26
C ILE A 37 -9.65 3.02 5.11
N CYS A 38 -10.78 3.45 5.68
CA CYS A 38 -11.18 4.85 5.74
C CYS A 38 -11.71 5.18 7.14
N ALA A 39 -11.24 6.30 7.70
CA ALA A 39 -11.63 6.78 9.01
C ALA A 39 -12.04 8.25 8.94
N LEU A 40 -13.08 8.62 9.69
CA LEU A 40 -13.56 9.99 9.83
C LEU A 40 -13.46 10.43 11.29
N ARG A 41 -13.06 11.68 11.47
CA ARG A 41 -13.02 12.36 12.77
C ARG A 41 -13.69 13.71 12.64
N HIS A 42 -14.70 13.94 13.46
CA HIS A 42 -15.27 15.26 13.67
C HIS A 42 -14.60 15.91 14.89
N VAL A 43 -14.11 17.13 14.72
CA VAL A 43 -13.53 17.95 15.79
C VAL A 43 -14.63 18.87 16.30
N SER A 44 -15.19 18.52 17.46
CA SER A 44 -16.31 19.23 18.08
C SER A 44 -16.02 20.70 18.37
N ASP A 45 -14.75 21.03 18.64
CA ASP A 45 -14.31 22.34 19.13
C ASP A 45 -14.18 23.39 18.02
N SER A 46 -13.82 22.97 16.81
CA SER A 46 -13.62 23.85 15.64
C SER A 46 -14.61 23.59 14.50
N GLY A 47 -15.52 22.61 14.65
CA GLY A 47 -16.42 22.16 13.58
C GLY A 47 -15.70 21.49 12.39
N GLY A 48 -14.40 21.22 12.52
CA GLY A 48 -13.60 20.61 11.45
C GLY A 48 -13.92 19.13 11.26
N LYS A 49 -13.93 18.67 10.00
CA LYS A 49 -14.03 17.26 9.64
C LYS A 49 -12.70 16.81 9.03
N LEU A 50 -12.16 15.70 9.53
CA LEU A 50 -10.99 15.04 8.96
C LEU A 50 -11.41 13.66 8.43
N VAL A 51 -11.07 13.38 7.18
CA VAL A 51 -11.24 12.08 6.55
C VAL A 51 -9.88 11.58 6.12
N VAL A 52 -9.57 10.33 6.48
CA VAL A 52 -8.30 9.67 6.12
C VAL A 52 -8.65 8.42 5.34
N VAL A 53 -8.08 8.29 4.14
CA VAL A 53 -8.20 7.12 3.27
C VAL A 53 -6.80 6.54 3.06
N GLY A 54 -6.64 5.24 3.25
CA GLY A 54 -5.32 4.60 3.15
C GLY A 54 -4.78 4.38 1.72
N SER A 55 -5.52 4.83 0.69
CA SER A 55 -5.11 4.73 -0.73
C SER A 55 -5.35 6.05 -1.44
N THR A 56 -4.30 6.59 -2.04
CA THR A 56 -4.39 7.74 -2.96
C THR A 56 -4.81 7.31 -4.36
N MET A 57 -4.50 6.06 -4.75
CA MET A 57 -4.79 5.52 -6.07
C MET A 57 -6.29 5.31 -6.31
N LEU A 58 -7.10 5.24 -5.26
CA LEU A 58 -8.56 5.22 -5.36
C LEU A 58 -9.11 6.47 -6.09
N MET A 59 -8.39 7.60 -6.01
CA MET A 59 -8.78 8.86 -6.65
C MET A 59 -8.09 9.09 -8.00
N HIS A 60 -7.29 8.14 -8.48
CA HIS A 60 -6.62 8.27 -9.77
C HIS A 60 -7.60 7.97 -10.91
N ASP A 61 -7.52 8.71 -12.02
CA ASP A 61 -8.43 8.61 -13.19
C ASP A 61 -8.65 7.18 -13.67
N GLN A 62 -7.59 6.34 -13.62
CA GLN A 62 -7.64 4.92 -13.98
C GLN A 62 -8.65 4.08 -13.16
N TYR A 63 -8.92 4.49 -11.92
CA TYR A 63 -9.74 3.76 -10.96
C TYR A 63 -10.95 4.54 -10.47
N PHE A 64 -11.04 5.83 -10.77
CA PHE A 64 -12.15 6.69 -10.35
C PHE A 64 -13.48 6.28 -11.00
N ASP A 65 -13.46 6.01 -12.31
CA ASP A 65 -14.63 5.60 -13.08
C ASP A 65 -14.95 4.10 -12.99
N LYS A 66 -14.16 3.34 -12.22
CA LYS A 66 -14.34 1.90 -12.04
C LYS A 66 -15.18 1.60 -10.82
N GLU A 67 -16.12 0.68 -10.95
CA GLU A 67 -17.09 0.30 -9.89
C GLU A 67 -17.83 1.54 -9.36
N GLU A 68 -18.19 1.56 -8.07
CA GLU A 68 -18.80 2.71 -7.42
C GLU A 68 -17.77 3.58 -6.67
N ASN A 69 -16.52 3.67 -7.17
CA ASN A 69 -15.46 4.47 -6.54
C ASN A 69 -15.83 5.96 -6.45
N ALA A 70 -16.50 6.50 -7.45
CA ALA A 70 -17.00 7.88 -7.43
C ALA A 70 -17.99 8.14 -6.27
N ALA A 71 -18.77 7.13 -5.85
CA ALA A 71 -19.72 7.27 -4.75
C ALA A 71 -19.02 7.36 -3.37
N ILE A 72 -17.82 6.79 -3.24
CA ILE A 72 -16.99 6.90 -2.02
C ILE A 72 -16.44 8.31 -1.84
N VAL A 73 -16.18 9.00 -2.96
CA VAL A 73 -15.52 10.31 -2.98
C VAL A 73 -16.46 11.45 -2.55
N ILE A 74 -17.73 11.18 -2.26
CA ILE A 74 -18.70 12.21 -1.89
C ILE A 74 -19.01 12.15 -0.39
N THR A 75 -18.24 12.91 0.38
CA THR A 75 -18.79 13.67 1.52
C THR A 75 -17.99 14.97 1.64
N ASP A 76 -18.62 16.04 1.16
CA ASP A 76 -18.14 17.43 1.18
C ASP A 76 -16.86 17.72 0.37
N TYR A 77 -16.84 17.38 -0.94
CA TYR A 77 -16.15 18.27 -1.88
C TYR A 77 -16.89 19.61 -1.83
N SER A 78 -16.47 20.50 -0.93
CA SER A 78 -16.73 21.92 -1.14
C SER A 78 -16.02 22.23 -2.45
N CYS A 79 -16.76 22.34 -3.54
CA CYS A 79 -16.20 22.79 -4.81
C CYS A 79 -15.39 24.05 -4.49
N ILE A 80 -14.06 23.95 -4.62
CA ILE A 80 -13.22 25.13 -4.49
C ILE A 80 -13.75 26.06 -5.59
N PRO A 81 -14.21 27.27 -5.24
CA PRO A 81 -14.80 28.14 -6.24
C PRO A 81 -13.73 28.37 -7.31
N ASN A 82 -14.13 28.24 -8.58
CA ASN A 82 -13.21 28.22 -9.71
C ASN A 82 -12.21 29.39 -9.62
N THR A 83 -10.98 29.07 -9.25
CA THR A 83 -9.93 30.04 -8.93
C THR A 83 -9.55 30.83 -10.17
N LEU A 84 -9.63 30.22 -11.36
CA LEU A 84 -9.42 30.89 -12.63
C LEU A 84 -10.53 31.91 -12.89
N SER A 85 -11.80 31.54 -12.70
CA SER A 85 -12.93 32.48 -12.83
C SER A 85 -12.85 33.64 -11.83
N LEU A 86 -12.38 33.37 -10.60
CA LEU A 86 -12.21 34.39 -9.56
C LEU A 86 -10.97 35.28 -9.79
N ALA A 87 -9.91 34.75 -10.41
CA ALA A 87 -8.72 35.50 -10.78
C ALA A 87 -8.92 36.36 -12.02
N SER A 88 -9.73 35.88 -12.98
CA SER A 88 -10.10 36.63 -14.18
C SER A 88 -11.09 37.76 -13.92
N ARG A 89 -11.72 37.80 -12.73
CA ARG A 89 -12.45 39.00 -12.30
C ARG A 89 -11.44 40.09 -12.03
N ILE A 90 -11.55 41.20 -12.73
CA ILE A 90 -10.75 42.40 -12.51
C ILE A 90 -10.93 42.80 -11.03
N LYS A 91 -9.90 42.58 -10.22
CA LYS A 91 -9.83 43.10 -8.86
C LYS A 91 -9.12 44.43 -8.96
N GLY A 92 -9.86 45.52 -8.73
CA GLY A 92 -9.23 46.82 -8.54
C GLY A 92 -8.35 46.74 -7.30
N SER A 93 -7.03 46.77 -7.48
CA SER A 93 -6.15 47.14 -6.38
C SER A 93 -6.50 48.58 -6.02
N VAL A 94 -6.76 48.86 -4.75
CA VAL A 94 -6.72 50.24 -4.26
C VAL A 94 -5.26 50.66 -4.38
N GLN A 95 -4.95 51.32 -5.49
CA GLN A 95 -3.65 51.90 -5.71
C GLN A 95 -3.73 53.29 -5.07
N GLU A 96 -3.00 53.49 -3.98
CA GLU A 96 -2.98 54.75 -3.21
C GLU A 96 -2.34 55.94 -3.98
N GLY A 97 -2.38 55.94 -5.31
CA GLY A 97 -1.51 56.80 -6.14
C GLY A 97 -2.18 57.70 -7.18
N GLU A 98 -3.49 57.58 -7.44
CA GLU A 98 -4.13 58.34 -8.52
C GLU A 98 -5.32 59.17 -8.02
N ASN A 99 -5.07 60.48 -7.88
CA ASN A 99 -6.00 61.48 -7.38
C ASN A 99 -7.09 61.90 -8.40
N ASP A 100 -7.33 61.12 -9.46
CA ASP A 100 -8.28 61.48 -10.53
C ASP A 100 -9.64 60.75 -10.43
N PHE A 101 -9.90 60.04 -9.32
CA PHE A 101 -11.25 59.56 -9.03
C PHE A 101 -12.10 60.66 -8.38
N THR A 102 -12.90 61.36 -9.18
CA THR A 102 -13.88 62.32 -8.64
C THR A 102 -14.99 61.59 -7.86
N ALA A 103 -15.32 62.12 -6.68
CA ALA A 103 -16.21 61.50 -5.69
C ALA A 103 -17.64 61.17 -6.17
N HIS A 104 -18.03 61.59 -7.38
CA HIS A 104 -19.35 61.31 -7.95
C HIS A 104 -19.51 59.87 -8.48
N ASP A 105 -18.43 59.18 -8.84
CA ASP A 105 -18.54 57.79 -9.33
C ASP A 105 -18.54 56.73 -8.20
N LEU A 106 -18.14 57.11 -6.98
CA LEU A 106 -18.22 56.26 -5.79
C LEU A 106 -19.66 56.02 -5.29
N ALA A 107 -20.64 56.81 -5.75
CA ALA A 107 -22.04 56.62 -5.42
C ALA A 107 -22.70 55.49 -6.23
N LYS A 108 -22.06 55.04 -7.32
CA LYS A 108 -22.57 53.96 -8.19
C LYS A 108 -22.03 52.58 -7.86
N LEU A 109 -21.09 52.46 -6.93
CA LEU A 109 -20.61 51.17 -6.44
C LEU A 109 -21.64 50.58 -5.45
N PRO A 110 -22.31 49.47 -5.81
CA PRO A 110 -23.27 48.83 -4.94
C PRO A 110 -22.50 47.90 -4.00
N ASP A 111 -22.00 48.43 -2.88
CA ASP A 111 -21.90 47.72 -1.60
C ASP A 111 -21.14 48.56 -0.57
N ARG A 112 -21.85 49.51 0.06
CA ARG A 112 -21.33 50.26 1.22
C ARG A 112 -21.25 49.43 2.51
N CYS A 113 -21.67 48.17 2.48
CA CYS A 113 -21.68 47.28 3.65
C CYS A 113 -20.40 46.46 3.82
N LEU A 114 -19.50 46.41 2.82
CA LEU A 114 -18.30 45.56 2.88
C LEU A 114 -17.07 46.23 3.52
N TYR A 115 -17.08 47.55 3.71
CA TYR A 115 -15.91 48.29 4.23
C TYR A 115 -16.29 49.35 5.28
N ASN A 116 -17.10 48.98 6.27
CA ASN A 116 -17.11 49.76 7.51
C ASN A 116 -15.94 49.31 8.39
N MET A 117 -14.78 49.99 8.27
CA MET A 117 -13.68 49.84 9.21
C MET A 117 -13.90 50.81 10.39
N THR A 118 -14.77 50.45 11.33
CA THR A 118 -14.88 51.19 12.59
C THR A 118 -13.71 50.81 13.49
N LEU A 119 -12.90 51.79 13.92
CA LEU A 119 -11.77 51.60 14.86
C LEU A 119 -12.20 51.24 16.30
N SER A 120 -13.44 50.82 16.52
CA SER A 120 -14.01 50.58 17.85
C SER A 120 -13.55 49.27 18.50
N HIS A 121 -12.86 48.39 17.76
CA HIS A 121 -12.50 47.03 18.21
C HIS A 121 -10.98 46.76 18.31
N PHE A 122 -10.12 47.78 18.32
CA PHE A 122 -8.68 47.55 18.38
C PHE A 122 -8.20 47.18 19.79
N ALA A 123 -8.18 45.88 20.08
CA ALA A 123 -7.52 45.26 21.24
C ALA A 123 -6.02 45.59 21.34
N ALA A 124 -5.42 46.10 20.26
CA ALA A 124 -4.02 46.48 20.18
C ALA A 124 -3.61 47.52 21.24
N LEU A 125 -4.50 48.47 21.61
CA LEU A 125 -4.17 49.48 22.64
C LEU A 125 -3.97 48.84 24.03
N ARG A 126 -4.76 47.82 24.38
CA ARG A 126 -4.61 47.08 25.65
C ARG A 126 -3.35 46.20 25.66
N ALA A 127 -2.98 45.66 24.50
CA ALA A 127 -1.78 44.82 24.38
C ALA A 127 -0.48 45.58 24.71
N TYR A 128 -0.41 46.90 24.46
CA TYR A 128 0.76 47.71 24.86
C TYR A 128 0.93 47.76 26.38
N GLU A 129 -0.16 47.83 27.16
CA GLU A 129 -0.12 47.80 28.62
C GLU A 129 0.30 46.42 29.16
N GLU A 130 -0.23 45.34 28.60
CA GLU A 130 0.13 43.96 28.99
C GLU A 130 1.60 43.62 28.68
N LEU A 131 2.08 44.03 27.50
CA LEU A 131 3.43 43.73 27.04
C LEU A 131 4.47 44.72 27.61
N LYS A 132 4.04 45.73 28.37
CA LYS A 132 4.89 46.83 28.89
C LYS A 132 5.74 47.49 27.80
N VAL A 133 5.21 47.56 26.58
CA VAL A 133 5.89 48.20 25.44
C VAL A 133 5.48 49.67 25.41
N LYS A 134 6.47 50.56 25.30
CA LYS A 134 6.22 52.00 25.25
C LYS A 134 5.46 52.35 23.97
N HIS A 135 4.29 52.96 24.11
CA HIS A 135 3.46 53.38 22.98
C HIS A 135 4.01 54.70 22.39
N GLU A 136 4.93 54.58 21.44
CA GLU A 136 5.54 55.71 20.74
C GLU A 136 5.32 55.60 19.23
N PRO A 137 5.19 56.73 18.50
CA PRO A 137 5.13 56.70 17.04
C PRO A 137 6.44 56.08 16.51
N LEU A 138 6.30 54.96 15.80
CA LEU A 138 7.44 54.18 15.29
C LEU A 138 8.32 55.05 14.40
N GLY A 139 9.58 55.25 14.82
CA GLY A 139 10.62 55.83 13.98
C GLY A 139 11.12 54.79 12.97
N LEU A 140 11.49 55.24 11.77
CA LEU A 140 12.12 54.40 10.77
C LEU A 140 13.49 53.92 11.28
N ILE A 141 13.57 52.65 11.68
CA ILE A 141 14.85 52.01 11.99
C ILE A 141 15.52 51.69 10.65
N PRO A 142 16.70 52.28 10.34
CA PRO A 142 17.43 51.89 9.14
C PRO A 142 17.86 50.42 9.29
N PRO A 143 17.50 49.54 8.35
CA PRO A 143 17.76 48.12 8.49
C PRO A 143 19.28 47.86 8.50
N LYS A 144 19.78 47.25 9.57
CA LYS A 144 21.12 46.67 9.60
C LYS A 144 21.05 45.24 9.08
N PHE A 145 21.27 45.08 7.78
CA PHE A 145 21.40 43.77 7.16
C PHE A 145 22.75 43.16 7.55
N PHE A 146 22.76 42.26 8.53
CA PHE A 146 23.86 41.31 8.65
C PHE A 146 23.70 40.30 7.53
N THR A 147 24.67 40.27 6.62
CA THR A 147 24.75 39.27 5.55
C THR A 147 25.87 38.26 5.84
N PRO A 148 25.66 37.25 6.70
CA PRO A 148 26.52 36.08 6.74
C PRO A 148 25.97 35.04 5.76
N LEU A 149 25.67 35.42 4.52
CA LEU A 149 25.30 34.42 3.52
C LEU A 149 26.61 33.84 2.96
N PRO A 150 26.94 32.57 3.21
CA PRO A 150 28.04 31.92 2.52
C PRO A 150 27.82 32.04 1.00
N PRO A 151 28.90 32.12 0.21
CA PRO A 151 28.79 32.35 -1.23
C PRO A 151 27.87 31.31 -1.87
N LEU A 152 26.84 31.80 -2.55
CA LEU A 152 25.78 30.98 -3.14
C LEU A 152 26.36 30.15 -4.29
N HIS A 153 26.26 28.83 -4.18
CA HIS A 153 26.51 27.92 -5.31
C HIS A 153 25.20 27.64 -6.04
N ILE A 154 25.27 27.54 -7.37
CA ILE A 154 24.12 27.15 -8.18
C ILE A 154 23.83 25.69 -7.86
N SER A 155 22.57 25.36 -7.54
CA SER A 155 22.17 23.99 -7.24
C SER A 155 22.13 23.17 -8.54
N ILE A 156 23.29 22.70 -8.98
CA ILE A 156 23.39 21.77 -10.10
C ILE A 156 23.05 20.39 -9.56
N TYR A 157 21.76 20.10 -9.47
CA TYR A 157 21.33 18.72 -9.29
C TYR A 157 21.70 17.95 -10.57
N PRO A 158 22.49 16.86 -10.46
CA PRO A 158 22.71 16.00 -11.62
C PRO A 158 21.37 15.49 -12.14
N ALA A 159 21.27 15.30 -13.46
CA ALA A 159 20.05 14.78 -14.08
C ALA A 159 19.62 13.49 -13.35
N ILE A 160 18.38 13.47 -12.85
CA ILE A 160 17.82 12.30 -12.18
C ILE A 160 17.58 11.24 -13.25
N PHE A 161 18.49 10.27 -13.34
CA PHE A 161 18.25 9.08 -14.17
C PHE A 161 17.09 8.30 -13.58
N ARG A 162 16.20 7.81 -14.45
CA ARG A 162 15.18 6.84 -14.03
C ARG A 162 15.93 5.61 -13.52
N CYS A 163 15.78 5.32 -12.23
CA CYS A 163 16.28 4.07 -11.69
C CYS A 163 15.63 2.94 -12.49
N PRO A 164 16.39 1.99 -13.05
CA PRO A 164 15.79 0.83 -13.69
C PRO A 164 14.85 0.14 -12.70
N PRO A 165 13.76 -0.50 -13.17
CA PRO A 165 12.95 -1.32 -12.30
C PRO A 165 13.86 -2.31 -11.57
N PRO A 166 13.59 -2.60 -10.28
CA PRO A 166 14.35 -3.61 -9.56
C PRO A 166 14.33 -4.90 -10.38
N PRO A 167 15.44 -5.67 -10.40
CA PRO A 167 15.48 -6.93 -11.14
C PRO A 167 14.31 -7.80 -10.70
N GLU A 168 13.70 -8.51 -11.66
CA GLU A 168 12.60 -9.42 -11.39
C GLU A 168 13.07 -10.44 -10.36
N LEU A 169 12.45 -10.39 -9.17
CA LEU A 169 12.75 -11.32 -8.10
C LEU A 169 12.06 -12.63 -8.47
N GLU A 170 12.82 -13.61 -8.97
CA GLU A 170 12.35 -14.99 -9.05
C GLU A 170 11.96 -15.42 -7.65
N LEU A 171 10.66 -15.67 -7.45
CA LEU A 171 10.12 -16.13 -6.18
C LEU A 171 10.56 -17.59 -6.00
N PHE A 172 11.76 -17.79 -5.46
CA PHE A 172 12.22 -19.10 -5.04
C PHE A 172 11.37 -19.57 -3.88
N ASP A 173 10.69 -20.70 -4.05
CA ASP A 173 10.04 -21.38 -2.94
C ASP A 173 11.14 -21.98 -2.06
N LEU A 174 11.44 -21.29 -0.96
CA LEU A 174 12.44 -21.75 0.01
C LEU A 174 12.06 -23.10 0.60
N ASP A 175 10.77 -23.41 0.69
CA ASP A 175 10.31 -24.71 1.18
C ASP A 175 10.57 -25.80 0.14
N GLU A 176 10.64 -25.50 -1.16
CA GLU A 176 11.00 -26.49 -2.19
C GLU A 176 12.51 -26.81 -2.17
N VAL A 177 13.35 -25.79 -1.96
CA VAL A 177 14.82 -25.92 -2.01
C VAL A 177 15.42 -26.40 -0.68
N LEU A 178 14.83 -25.99 0.45
CA LEU A 178 15.37 -26.26 1.80
C LEU A 178 14.62 -27.34 2.57
N SER A 179 13.54 -27.91 2.01
CA SER A 179 12.85 -29.02 2.66
C SER A 179 13.72 -30.28 2.68
N PHE A 180 13.65 -30.98 3.80
CA PHE A 180 14.22 -32.30 3.94
C PHE A 180 13.57 -33.29 2.96
N GLU A 181 14.32 -34.30 2.55
CA GLU A 181 13.92 -35.33 1.59
C GLU A 181 12.56 -35.96 1.94
N ASP A 182 12.31 -36.23 3.22
CA ASP A 182 11.06 -36.81 3.71
C ASP A 182 9.83 -35.91 3.44
N VAL A 183 10.00 -34.59 3.60
CA VAL A 183 8.92 -33.61 3.39
C VAL A 183 8.62 -33.46 1.90
N ARG A 184 9.66 -33.45 1.06
CA ARG A 184 9.53 -33.41 -0.40
C ARG A 184 8.81 -34.65 -0.93
N MET A 185 9.19 -35.82 -0.44
CA MET A 185 8.53 -37.08 -0.78
C MET A 185 7.03 -37.06 -0.40
N ALA A 186 6.71 -36.58 0.80
CA ALA A 186 5.32 -36.45 1.25
C ALA A 186 4.51 -35.47 0.38
N GLN A 187 5.10 -34.35 -0.05
CA GLN A 187 4.46 -33.38 -0.94
C GLN A 187 4.14 -34.00 -2.31
N ILE A 188 5.12 -34.68 -2.93
CA ILE A 188 4.91 -35.35 -4.23
C ILE A 188 3.84 -36.43 -4.11
N THR A 189 3.83 -37.19 -3.00
CA THR A 189 2.79 -38.21 -2.73
C THR A 189 1.38 -37.60 -2.71
N ASN A 190 1.24 -36.40 -2.15
CA ASN A 190 -0.05 -35.70 -2.09
C ASN A 190 -0.46 -35.06 -3.43
N GLN A 191 0.51 -34.78 -4.31
CA GLN A 191 0.26 -34.18 -5.63
C GLN A 191 -0.16 -35.20 -6.68
N CYS A 192 0.13 -36.50 -6.49
CA CYS A 192 -0.30 -37.56 -7.40
C CYS A 192 -1.78 -37.93 -7.17
N PRO A 193 -2.70 -37.58 -8.09
CA PRO A 193 -4.13 -37.83 -7.90
C PRO A 193 -4.45 -39.34 -7.84
N GLN A 194 -3.62 -40.16 -8.49
CA GLN A 194 -3.71 -41.63 -8.52
C GLN A 194 -3.35 -42.35 -7.21
N LEU A 195 -2.66 -41.71 -6.25
CA LEU A 195 -2.28 -42.36 -4.98
C LEU A 195 -3.26 -42.08 -3.82
N CYS A 196 -4.33 -41.32 -4.07
CA CYS A 196 -5.44 -41.03 -3.15
C CYS A 196 -6.44 -42.21 -3.00
N VAL A 197 -5.99 -43.45 -3.20
CA VAL A 197 -6.88 -44.64 -3.16
C VAL A 197 -7.27 -45.06 -1.74
N ILE A 198 -6.68 -44.46 -0.70
CA ILE A 198 -6.97 -44.86 0.70
C ILE A 198 -8.14 -44.05 1.29
N SER A 199 -8.49 -42.86 0.76
CA SER A 199 -9.56 -42.04 1.34
C SER A 199 -10.81 -41.84 0.47
N CYS A 200 -10.79 -42.21 -0.82
CA CYS A 200 -11.95 -42.05 -1.69
C CYS A 200 -12.36 -43.38 -2.34
N ARG A 201 -13.35 -44.03 -1.73
CA ARG A 201 -14.23 -44.95 -2.43
C ARG A 201 -15.01 -44.18 -3.50
N ILE A 202 -14.46 -44.03 -4.70
CA ILE A 202 -15.20 -44.01 -5.97
C ILE A 202 -14.20 -44.40 -7.05
N SER A 203 -14.50 -45.52 -7.68
CA SER A 203 -13.85 -46.02 -8.88
C SER A 203 -14.06 -45.02 -10.02
N PHE A 204 -12.98 -44.53 -10.61
CA PHE A 204 -12.96 -44.25 -12.04
C PHE A 204 -11.63 -44.74 -12.58
N ALA A 205 -11.73 -45.67 -13.51
CA ALA A 205 -10.63 -46.40 -14.08
C ALA A 205 -10.07 -45.64 -15.29
N LEU A 206 -8.72 -45.60 -15.34
CA LEU A 206 -7.85 -45.52 -16.52
C LEU A 206 -7.89 -44.17 -17.27
N ASP A 207 -6.76 -43.51 -17.55
CA ASP A 207 -5.57 -44.01 -18.24
C ASP A 207 -4.26 -43.37 -17.70
N GLY A 208 -3.17 -44.14 -17.59
CA GLY A 208 -1.81 -43.60 -17.47
C GLY A 208 -0.83 -44.44 -16.63
N GLU A 209 -0.08 -45.36 -17.23
CA GLU A 209 1.14 -45.90 -16.57
C GLU A 209 2.19 -44.79 -16.36
N ASP A 210 2.14 -43.75 -17.19
CA ASP A 210 3.02 -42.58 -17.17
C ASP A 210 3.01 -41.85 -15.81
N ASP A 211 1.87 -41.87 -15.14
CA ASP A 211 1.61 -41.19 -13.87
C ASP A 211 2.33 -41.83 -12.68
N ILE A 212 2.55 -43.15 -12.75
CA ILE A 212 3.31 -43.92 -11.75
C ILE A 212 4.81 -43.84 -12.07
N ASP A 213 5.17 -43.93 -13.35
CA ASP A 213 6.56 -43.79 -13.78
C ASP A 213 7.11 -42.39 -13.46
N ALA A 214 6.30 -41.33 -13.63
CA ALA A 214 6.64 -39.97 -13.25
C ALA A 214 6.81 -39.83 -11.73
N TYR A 215 5.92 -40.44 -10.93
CA TYR A 215 6.03 -40.44 -9.47
C TYR A 215 7.32 -41.12 -8.99
N VAL A 216 7.62 -42.31 -9.50
CA VAL A 216 8.83 -43.06 -9.14
C VAL A 216 10.09 -42.31 -9.57
N SER A 217 10.06 -41.67 -10.75
CA SER A 217 11.19 -40.85 -11.21
C SER A 217 11.41 -39.63 -10.31
N ALA A 218 10.36 -38.92 -9.92
CA ALA A 218 10.47 -37.74 -9.07
C ALA A 218 10.96 -38.08 -7.64
N CYS A 219 10.55 -39.25 -7.11
CA CYS A 219 11.08 -39.77 -5.86
C CYS A 219 12.58 -40.11 -5.97
N ALA A 220 13.00 -40.67 -7.11
CA ALA A 220 14.40 -40.98 -7.37
C ALA A 220 15.28 -39.74 -7.54
N ASP A 221 14.72 -38.64 -8.06
CA ASP A 221 15.36 -37.33 -8.13
C ASP A 221 15.60 -36.75 -6.73
N ILE A 222 14.61 -36.83 -5.82
CA ILE A 222 14.78 -36.38 -4.43
C ILE A 222 15.88 -37.16 -3.73
N LEU A 223 15.91 -38.49 -3.90
CA LEU A 223 16.87 -39.39 -3.24
C LEU A 223 18.24 -39.45 -3.93
N GLY A 224 18.45 -38.73 -5.04
CA GLY A 224 19.71 -38.74 -5.81
C GLY A 224 20.09 -40.10 -6.37
N ILE A 225 19.10 -40.94 -6.70
CA ILE A 225 19.33 -42.30 -7.25
C ILE A 225 19.72 -42.23 -8.72
N HIS A 226 19.22 -41.24 -9.45
CA HIS A 226 19.52 -41.04 -10.87
C HIS A 226 21.01 -40.81 -11.15
N ASP A 227 21.74 -40.20 -10.22
CA ASP A 227 23.19 -40.00 -10.33
C ASP A 227 24.00 -41.32 -10.21
N ARG A 228 23.39 -42.36 -9.65
CA ARG A 228 24.02 -43.67 -9.42
C ARG A 228 23.68 -44.69 -10.51
N LEU A 229 22.67 -44.42 -11.33
CA LEU A 229 22.28 -45.27 -12.46
C LEU A 229 22.90 -44.76 -13.78
N PRO A 230 23.23 -45.67 -14.72
CA PRO A 230 23.64 -45.28 -16.07
C PRO A 230 22.49 -44.60 -16.82
N LYS A 231 22.81 -43.56 -17.61
CA LYS A 231 21.84 -42.70 -18.31
C LYS A 231 20.88 -43.44 -19.25
N ASP A 232 21.27 -44.62 -19.74
CA ASP A 232 20.48 -45.44 -20.65
C ASP A 232 19.39 -46.27 -19.94
N GLN A 233 19.36 -46.29 -18.60
CA GLN A 233 18.46 -47.15 -17.81
C GLN A 233 17.74 -46.41 -16.67
N GLN A 234 17.41 -45.13 -16.82
CA GLN A 234 16.73 -44.33 -15.78
C GLN A 234 15.20 -44.50 -15.76
N SER A 235 14.66 -45.59 -16.32
CA SER A 235 13.22 -45.89 -16.24
C SER A 235 12.85 -46.35 -14.82
N ALA A 236 11.62 -46.04 -14.39
CA ALA A 236 11.08 -46.37 -13.06
C ALA A 236 11.29 -47.84 -12.63
N LYS A 237 11.26 -48.78 -13.58
CA LYS A 237 11.53 -50.21 -13.31
C LYS A 237 12.95 -50.45 -12.77
N HIS A 238 13.93 -49.76 -13.33
CA HIS A 238 15.33 -49.90 -12.92
C HIS A 238 15.60 -49.21 -11.58
N VAL A 239 14.94 -48.07 -11.32
CA VAL A 239 14.96 -47.40 -10.01
C VAL A 239 14.44 -48.33 -8.92
N LEU A 240 13.29 -48.97 -9.13
CA LEU A 240 12.71 -49.91 -8.18
C LEU A 240 13.56 -51.17 -7.99
N GLN A 241 14.17 -51.68 -9.07
CA GLN A 241 15.10 -52.80 -8.97
C GLN A 241 16.31 -52.45 -8.09
N PHE A 242 16.91 -51.27 -8.29
CA PHE A 242 18.02 -50.81 -7.48
C PHE A 242 17.64 -50.65 -6.00
N LEU A 243 16.48 -50.05 -5.72
CA LEU A 243 15.96 -49.93 -4.35
C LEU A 243 15.69 -51.29 -3.71
N LEU A 244 15.14 -52.24 -4.47
CA LEU A 244 14.87 -53.59 -3.98
C LEU A 244 16.17 -54.33 -3.64
N ASP A 245 17.20 -54.23 -4.48
CA ASP A 245 18.50 -54.85 -4.22
C ASP A 245 19.15 -54.26 -2.95
N GLN A 246 19.09 -52.94 -2.78
CA GLN A 246 19.58 -52.26 -1.57
C GLN A 246 18.79 -52.67 -0.32
N LEU A 247 17.46 -52.78 -0.41
CA LEU A 247 16.63 -53.24 0.71
C LEU A 247 16.91 -54.70 1.07
N VAL A 248 17.14 -55.55 0.08
CA VAL A 248 17.48 -56.96 0.27
C VAL A 248 18.87 -57.09 0.90
N GLU A 249 19.84 -56.30 0.45
CA GLU A 249 21.18 -56.25 1.06
C GLU A 249 21.14 -55.76 2.51
N PHE A 250 20.38 -54.68 2.77
CA PHE A 250 20.16 -54.16 4.12
C PHE A 250 19.49 -55.20 5.04
N LYS A 251 18.48 -55.92 4.54
CA LYS A 251 17.82 -56.98 5.32
C LYS A 251 18.71 -58.21 5.55
N LYS A 252 19.61 -58.56 4.61
CA LYS A 252 20.58 -59.65 4.81
C LYS A 252 21.55 -59.36 5.96
N LEU A 253 21.92 -58.09 6.17
CA LEU A 253 22.80 -57.65 7.25
C LEU A 253 22.10 -57.61 8.62
N ASN A 254 20.79 -57.36 8.65
CA ASN A 254 20.00 -57.26 9.89
C ASN A 254 19.47 -58.60 10.42
N HIS A 255 20.05 -59.74 10.04
CA HIS A 255 19.74 -61.03 10.66
C HIS A 255 20.37 -61.23 12.05
N VAL A 256 20.85 -60.17 12.70
CA VAL A 256 21.35 -60.21 14.07
C VAL A 256 20.34 -59.56 15.02
N ASP A 257 19.55 -60.43 15.64
CA ASP A 257 18.96 -60.35 16.98
C ASP A 257 17.85 -59.31 17.28
N ASP A 258 16.62 -59.59 16.83
CA ASP A 258 15.38 -59.10 17.49
C ASP A 258 14.84 -60.09 18.56
N PHE A 259 15.69 -60.98 19.08
CA PHE A 259 15.37 -61.82 20.24
C PHE A 259 16.46 -61.68 21.31
N THR A 260 16.47 -60.55 22.01
CA THR A 260 16.65 -60.46 23.47
C THR A 260 16.93 -59.02 23.88
N VAL A 261 15.97 -58.32 24.48
CA VAL A 261 16.21 -57.59 25.74
C VAL A 261 14.93 -57.68 26.58
N SER A 262 15.15 -58.10 27.82
CA SER A 262 14.30 -58.22 29.00
C SER A 262 13.25 -57.14 29.23
#